data_AF-A0ABD0AGV7-F1
#
_entry.id   AF-A0ABD0AGV7-F1
#
_cell.length_a   1.000
_cell.length_b   1.000
_cell.length_c   1.000
_cell.angle_alpha   90.00
_cell.angle_beta   90.00
_cell.angle_gamma   90.00
#
_symmetry.space_group_name_H-M   'P 1'
#
loop_
_entity.id
_entity.type
_entity.pdbx_description
1 polymer ?
#
loop_
_entity_poly.entity_id
_entity_poly.type
_entity_poly.pdbx_seq_one_letter_code
_entity_poly.pdbx_strand_id
1 'polypeptide(L)'
;MKKSTIWSIVVVAVLALGGAGAYFYSSQQKQSQEQTASSSYSSHMQAGKEAVKAKKYSQAADEFDQAYQAKATAQAKNYQAQAENLADSVKLAKTTVKYASALNLAQKAQEQNGGYSVMTSQAKKLVKQLKAVKDNYDSEIKPLLNKAAKAMEDGDYDSAVSTYSSILDLPYINGAYYAKVRSNVKDLLKEAKSKQEDSSSSSESSSSSSSDSSSKSSSKESSSSSSSAASSSASSSSNQAEGSGTSNNDKVGGSTVTSRDVQQIRTQLDNLGESTAGWSPQDLINLFNYAYQQGHTTIDSITKDDVEGYLKSGK
;
A
#
# COMPACT_ATOMS: atom_id res chain seq x y z
N MET A 1 44.89 26.93 2.06
CA MET A 1 43.85 27.54 2.92
C MET A 1 42.49 27.07 2.39
N LYS A 2 41.48 26.59 3.10
CA LYS A 2 41.23 26.18 4.49
C LYS A 2 40.01 25.20 4.41
N LYS A 3 40.20 24.00 4.97
CA LYS A 3 39.32 23.22 5.86
C LYS A 3 37.95 22.66 5.38
N SER A 4 37.92 21.32 5.44
CA SER A 4 36.84 20.34 5.34
C SER A 4 35.75 20.41 6.43
N THR A 5 34.65 19.69 6.21
CA THR A 5 33.76 19.10 7.24
C THR A 5 33.14 17.83 6.64
N ILE A 6 33.84 16.68 6.60
CA ILE A 6 33.85 15.57 7.56
C ILE A 6 32.48 15.23 8.16
N TRP A 7 31.93 14.11 7.70
CA TRP A 7 30.78 13.40 8.27
C TRP A 7 31.14 12.83 9.64
N SER A 8 30.36 13.13 10.68
CA SER A 8 30.45 12.44 11.96
C SER A 8 29.62 11.16 11.91
N ILE A 9 30.30 10.05 11.67
CA ILE A 9 29.87 8.71 12.07
C ILE A 9 30.00 8.66 13.60
N VAL A 10 28.88 8.57 14.32
CA VAL A 10 28.91 8.22 15.74
C VAL A 10 28.76 6.71 15.86
N VAL A 11 29.90 6.05 16.05
CA VAL A 11 29.98 4.66 16.48
C VAL A 11 29.55 4.60 17.95
N VAL A 12 28.41 3.96 18.24
CA VAL A 12 28.03 3.63 19.62
C VAL A 12 28.77 2.36 20.02
N ALA A 13 29.88 2.54 20.75
CA ALA A 13 30.57 1.45 21.41
C ALA A 13 29.76 1.01 22.64
N VAL A 14 29.17 -0.19 22.57
CA VAL A 14 28.63 -0.89 23.74
C VAL A 14 29.81 -1.54 24.46
N LEU A 15 30.24 -0.97 25.58
CA LEU A 15 31.15 -1.63 26.52
C LEU A 15 30.34 -2.11 27.74
N ALA A 16 30.13 -3.43 27.78
CA ALA A 16 29.92 -4.15 29.02
C ALA A 16 31.19 -4.07 29.86
N LEU A 17 31.08 -3.96 31.19
CA LEU A 17 31.95 -4.59 32.19
C LEU A 17 31.39 -4.31 33.60
N GLY A 18 31.21 -5.37 34.38
CA GLY A 18 30.81 -5.31 35.79
C GLY A 18 31.97 -5.12 36.75
N GLY A 19 31.65 -4.90 38.03
CA GLY A 19 32.55 -5.13 39.17
C GLY A 19 33.14 -3.88 39.84
N ALA A 20 32.53 -3.49 40.96
CA ALA A 20 33.11 -2.86 42.17
C ALA A 20 34.25 -1.82 42.06
N GLY A 21 33.93 -0.56 42.36
CA GLY A 21 34.86 0.40 42.98
C GLY A 21 35.08 1.72 42.25
N ALA A 22 34.24 2.73 42.49
CA ALA A 22 34.57 4.17 42.40
C ALA A 22 33.34 5.05 42.73
N TYR A 23 33.05 5.23 44.02
CA TYR A 23 31.90 6.00 44.49
C TYR A 23 32.17 7.52 44.57
N PHE A 24 32.94 8.12 43.65
CA PHE A 24 33.16 9.59 43.64
C PHE A 24 33.38 10.23 42.25
N TYR A 25 33.15 9.51 41.14
CA TYR A 25 33.26 10.06 39.76
C TYR A 25 31.94 10.04 38.96
N SER A 26 30.81 9.73 39.60
CA SER A 26 29.54 9.44 38.92
C SER A 26 28.55 10.61 38.81
N SER A 27 28.80 11.74 39.47
CA SER A 27 27.89 12.91 39.45
C SER A 27 28.08 13.80 38.21
N GLN A 28 29.32 14.04 37.77
CA GLN A 28 29.60 14.87 36.57
C GLN A 28 29.26 14.17 35.25
N GLN A 29 29.43 12.85 35.17
CA GLN A 29 29.06 12.08 33.97
C GLN A 29 27.54 11.95 33.80
N LYS A 30 26.79 11.77 34.89
CA LYS A 30 25.31 11.76 34.87
C LYS A 30 24.73 13.09 34.41
N GLN A 31 25.28 14.20 34.91
CA GLN A 31 24.82 15.54 34.55
C GLN A 31 25.08 15.88 33.07
N SER A 32 26.20 15.44 32.52
CA SER A 32 26.57 15.66 31.11
C SER A 32 25.72 14.82 30.14
N GLN A 33 25.40 13.58 30.51
CA GLN A 33 24.59 12.66 29.73
C GLN A 33 23.10 13.06 29.75
N GLU A 34 22.60 13.52 30.91
CA GLU A 34 21.24 14.04 31.08
C GLU A 34 21.03 15.39 30.35
N GLN A 35 22.05 16.25 30.33
CA GLN A 35 22.03 17.51 29.56
C GLN A 35 22.02 17.25 28.05
N THR A 36 22.81 16.28 27.57
CA THR A 36 22.85 15.90 26.15
C THR A 36 21.50 15.29 25.71
N ALA A 37 20.96 14.35 26.48
CA ALA A 37 19.64 13.76 26.23
C ALA A 37 18.52 14.81 26.22
N SER A 38 18.57 15.78 27.12
CA SER A 38 17.59 16.89 27.18
C SER A 38 17.67 17.80 25.95
N SER A 39 18.87 18.10 25.48
CA SER A 39 19.06 18.92 24.26
C SER A 39 18.55 18.22 23.00
N SER A 40 18.84 16.92 22.85
CA SER A 40 18.37 16.10 21.73
C SER A 40 16.84 15.98 21.74
N TYR A 41 16.24 15.69 22.90
CA TYR A 41 14.79 15.67 23.09
C TYR A 41 14.13 16.97 22.61
N SER A 42 14.61 18.13 23.08
CA SER A 42 14.02 19.42 22.72
C SER A 42 14.14 19.73 21.22
N SER A 43 15.26 19.36 20.60
CA SER A 43 15.49 19.51 19.17
C SER A 43 14.49 18.70 18.35
N HIS A 44 14.36 17.40 18.62
CA HIS A 44 13.43 16.52 17.92
C HIS A 44 11.96 16.90 18.15
N MET A 45 11.60 17.28 19.38
CA MET A 45 10.25 17.80 19.66
C MET A 45 9.92 19.07 18.85
N GLN A 46 10.91 19.94 18.60
CA GLN A 46 10.73 21.13 17.79
C GLN A 46 10.62 20.78 16.30
N ALA A 47 11.50 19.93 15.78
CA ALA A 47 11.47 19.46 14.40
C ALA A 47 10.13 18.76 14.07
N GLY A 48 9.63 17.91 14.98
CA GLY A 48 8.32 17.28 14.84
C GLY A 48 7.18 18.31 14.78
N LYS A 49 7.21 19.35 15.62
CA LYS A 49 6.21 20.44 15.57
C LYS A 49 6.28 21.24 14.28
N GLU A 50 7.47 21.46 13.73
CA GLU A 50 7.65 22.12 12.43
C GLU A 50 7.12 21.26 11.28
N ALA A 51 7.37 19.96 11.31
CA ALA A 51 6.79 19.01 10.37
C ALA A 51 5.25 18.99 10.45
N VAL A 52 4.66 19.05 11.66
CA VAL A 52 3.20 19.21 11.85
C VAL A 52 2.67 20.49 11.20
N LYS A 53 3.35 21.63 11.39
CA LYS A 53 2.96 22.90 10.75
C LYS A 53 2.98 22.77 9.22
N ALA A 54 3.98 22.08 8.69
CA ALA A 54 4.10 21.76 7.26
C ALA A 54 3.15 20.64 6.79
N LYS A 55 2.33 20.06 7.68
CA LYS A 55 1.44 18.90 7.43
C LYS A 55 2.18 17.66 6.91
N LYS A 56 3.47 17.53 7.24
CA LYS A 56 4.30 16.37 6.94
C LYS A 56 4.20 15.37 8.10
N TYR A 57 3.04 14.74 8.24
CA TYR A 57 2.73 13.94 9.43
C TYR A 57 3.63 12.71 9.63
N SER A 58 4.06 12.06 8.54
CA SER A 58 5.04 10.96 8.63
C SER A 58 6.36 11.44 9.23
N GLN A 59 6.92 12.53 8.68
CA GLN A 59 8.14 13.14 9.22
C GLN A 59 7.95 13.60 10.67
N ALA A 60 6.77 14.14 11.02
CA ALA A 60 6.47 14.52 12.38
C ALA A 60 6.47 13.31 13.34
N ALA A 61 5.91 12.18 12.92
CA ALA A 61 5.94 10.95 13.70
C ALA A 61 7.37 10.48 13.96
N ASP A 62 8.21 10.46 12.92
CA ASP A 62 9.62 10.05 13.03
C ASP A 62 10.39 10.94 14.02
N GLU A 63 10.20 12.26 13.97
CA GLU A 63 10.83 13.20 14.90
C GLU A 63 10.33 13.03 16.34
N PHE A 64 9.02 12.79 16.54
CA PHE A 64 8.49 12.54 17.88
C PHE A 64 8.94 11.19 18.45
N ASP A 65 9.13 10.17 17.60
CA ASP A 65 9.76 8.90 17.98
C ASP A 65 11.21 9.13 18.43
N GLN A 66 12.01 9.86 17.63
CA GLN A 66 13.39 10.22 18.01
C GLN A 66 13.45 11.02 19.32
N ALA A 67 12.50 11.93 19.55
CA ALA A 67 12.37 12.61 20.83
C ALA A 67 12.07 11.61 21.97
N TYR A 68 11.16 10.67 21.77
CA TYR A 68 10.85 9.63 22.76
C TYR A 68 12.07 8.75 23.07
N GLN A 69 12.86 8.39 22.06
CA GLN A 69 14.10 7.63 22.22
C GLN A 69 15.18 8.40 22.96
N ALA A 70 15.29 9.73 22.73
CA ALA A 70 16.18 10.59 23.48
C ALA A 70 15.72 10.77 24.95
N LYS A 71 14.40 10.84 25.18
CA LYS A 71 13.79 10.93 26.51
C LYS A 71 12.38 10.36 26.49
N ALA A 72 12.21 9.22 27.17
CA ALA A 72 10.96 8.44 27.20
C ALA A 72 9.82 9.17 27.94
N THR A 73 9.23 10.18 27.29
CA THR A 73 8.13 10.97 27.83
C THR A 73 6.81 10.57 27.21
N ALA A 74 5.73 10.57 28.01
CA ALA A 74 4.39 10.32 27.50
C ALA A 74 3.98 11.33 26.41
N GLN A 75 4.44 12.59 26.52
CA GLN A 75 4.14 13.63 25.53
C GLN A 75 4.71 13.29 24.14
N ALA A 76 5.99 12.91 24.04
CA ALA A 76 6.59 12.55 22.75
C ALA A 76 5.86 11.35 22.11
N LYS A 77 5.59 10.30 22.91
CA LYS A 77 4.85 9.12 22.46
C LYS A 77 3.42 9.44 22.00
N ASN A 78 2.71 10.29 22.73
CA ASN A 78 1.36 10.72 22.34
C ASN A 78 1.38 11.55 21.05
N TYR A 79 2.40 12.40 20.86
CA TYR A 79 2.54 13.21 19.66
C TYR A 79 2.88 12.34 18.45
N GLN A 80 3.79 11.38 18.60
CA GLN A 80 4.09 10.37 17.59
C GLN A 80 2.82 9.63 17.16
N ALA A 81 2.11 9.00 18.10
CA ALA A 81 0.90 8.23 17.79
C ALA A 81 -0.17 9.09 17.09
N GLN A 82 -0.32 10.36 17.50
CA GLN A 82 -1.24 11.28 16.84
C GLN A 82 -0.82 11.60 15.40
N ALA A 83 0.48 11.81 15.18
CA ALA A 83 1.06 12.09 13.86
C ALA A 83 0.94 10.87 12.92
N GLU A 84 1.21 9.66 13.42
CA GLU A 84 1.05 8.40 12.68
C GLU A 84 -0.40 8.22 12.20
N ASN A 85 -1.38 8.39 13.10
CA ASN A 85 -2.79 8.31 12.74
C ASN A 85 -3.17 9.33 11.65
N LEU A 86 -2.65 10.56 11.70
CA LEU A 86 -2.87 11.56 10.65
C LEU A 86 -2.18 11.20 9.33
N ALA A 87 -0.96 10.67 9.38
CA ALA A 87 -0.22 10.23 8.21
C ALA A 87 -0.97 9.10 7.49
N ASP A 88 -1.37 8.06 8.22
CA ASP A 88 -2.09 6.91 7.68
C ASP A 88 -3.47 7.31 7.16
N SER A 89 -4.18 8.19 7.88
CA SER A 89 -5.47 8.73 7.42
C SER A 89 -5.34 9.43 6.07
N VAL A 90 -4.38 10.35 5.94
CA VAL A 90 -4.16 11.11 4.69
C VAL A 90 -3.71 10.19 3.56
N LYS A 91 -2.83 9.22 3.84
CA LYS A 91 -2.37 8.22 2.86
C LYS A 91 -3.55 7.42 2.33
N LEU A 92 -4.32 6.77 3.23
CA LEU A 92 -5.47 5.95 2.86
C LEU A 92 -6.50 6.75 2.05
N ALA A 93 -6.85 7.96 2.48
CA ALA A 93 -7.85 8.77 1.80
C ALA A 93 -7.43 9.25 0.41
N LYS A 94 -6.12 9.33 0.11
CA LYS A 94 -5.62 9.82 -1.19
C LYS A 94 -5.32 8.69 -2.16
N THR A 95 -4.82 7.56 -1.66
CA THR A 95 -4.30 6.48 -2.51
C THR A 95 -5.25 5.29 -2.62
N THR A 96 -6.31 5.26 -1.81
CA THR A 96 -7.31 4.19 -1.81
C THR A 96 -8.72 4.77 -1.74
N VAL A 97 -9.73 3.92 -1.92
CA VAL A 97 -11.15 4.27 -1.70
C VAL A 97 -11.62 3.94 -0.27
N LYS A 98 -10.71 3.70 0.68
CA LYS A 98 -11.02 3.30 2.07
C LYS A 98 -11.32 4.51 2.97
N TYR A 99 -12.30 5.33 2.58
CA TYR A 99 -12.63 6.57 3.29
C TYR A 99 -13.10 6.38 4.72
N ALA A 100 -13.80 5.27 5.02
CA ALA A 100 -14.22 4.94 6.38
C ALA A 100 -13.01 4.70 7.32
N SER A 101 -12.00 3.94 6.86
CA SER A 101 -10.78 3.68 7.62
C SER A 101 -9.98 4.97 7.82
N ALA A 102 -9.85 5.79 6.77
CA ALA A 102 -9.18 7.08 6.87
C ALA A 102 -9.88 8.01 7.88
N LEU A 103 -11.22 8.06 7.84
CA LEU A 103 -12.03 8.84 8.78
C LEU A 103 -11.82 8.37 10.23
N ASN A 104 -11.82 7.06 10.47
CA ASN A 104 -11.59 6.50 11.81
C ASN A 104 -10.21 6.89 12.37
N LEU A 105 -9.16 6.83 11.55
CA LEU A 105 -7.81 7.25 11.96
C LEU A 105 -7.74 8.76 12.24
N ALA A 106 -8.41 9.59 11.43
CA ALA A 106 -8.50 11.02 11.71
C ALA A 106 -9.26 11.31 13.02
N GLN A 107 -10.31 10.54 13.33
CA GLN A 107 -11.03 10.64 14.60
C GLN A 107 -10.16 10.22 15.78
N LYS A 108 -9.42 9.12 15.67
CA LYS A 108 -8.43 8.71 16.68
C LYS A 108 -7.41 9.82 16.96
N ALA A 109 -6.85 10.42 15.90
CA ALA A 109 -5.94 11.55 16.05
C ALA A 109 -6.61 12.77 16.71
N GLN A 110 -7.87 13.05 16.38
CA GLN A 110 -8.65 14.13 17.00
C GLN A 110 -8.88 13.89 18.49
N GLU A 111 -9.11 12.64 18.88
CA GLU A 111 -9.50 12.24 20.25
C GLU A 111 -8.29 11.86 21.13
N GLN A 112 -7.07 11.89 20.56
CA GLN A 112 -5.84 11.54 21.27
C GLN A 112 -5.63 12.40 22.53
N ASN A 113 -5.70 11.76 23.70
CA ASN A 113 -5.40 12.40 24.97
C ASN A 113 -3.90 12.70 25.09
N GLY A 114 -3.56 13.86 25.67
CA GLY A 114 -2.16 14.32 25.76
C GLY A 114 -1.48 14.57 24.40
N GLY A 115 -2.26 14.67 23.32
CA GLY A 115 -1.79 14.99 21.98
C GLY A 115 -1.40 16.46 21.80
N TYR A 116 -0.83 16.78 20.65
CA TYR A 116 -0.49 18.15 20.28
C TYR A 116 -1.75 18.87 19.78
N SER A 117 -2.13 19.97 20.44
CA SER A 117 -3.37 20.70 20.14
C SER A 117 -3.49 21.18 18.69
N VAL A 118 -2.36 21.45 18.02
CA VAL A 118 -2.32 21.80 16.59
C VAL A 118 -2.74 20.60 15.73
N MET A 119 -2.22 19.40 16.02
CA MET A 119 -2.64 18.18 15.34
C MET A 119 -4.10 17.85 15.64
N THR A 120 -4.58 18.03 16.87
CA THR A 120 -6.02 17.88 17.20
C THR A 120 -6.89 18.80 16.35
N SER A 121 -6.46 20.06 16.17
CA SER A 121 -7.19 21.04 15.37
C SER A 121 -7.18 20.69 13.87
N GLN A 122 -6.04 20.21 13.37
CA GLN A 122 -5.90 19.74 11.99
C GLN A 122 -6.72 18.46 11.76
N ALA A 123 -6.71 17.52 12.71
CA ALA A 123 -7.51 16.29 12.69
C ALA A 123 -9.01 16.60 12.61
N LYS A 124 -9.51 17.55 13.42
CA LYS A 124 -10.92 18.01 13.34
C LYS A 124 -11.31 18.51 11.95
N LYS A 125 -10.41 19.24 11.28
CA LYS A 125 -10.64 19.71 9.91
C LYS A 125 -10.66 18.53 8.93
N LEU A 126 -9.70 17.62 9.06
CA LEU A 126 -9.60 16.43 8.23
C LEU A 126 -10.84 15.53 8.38
N VAL A 127 -11.32 15.30 9.61
CA VAL A 127 -12.55 14.53 9.89
C VAL A 127 -13.75 15.12 9.13
N LYS A 128 -13.95 16.44 9.17
CA LYS A 128 -15.04 17.09 8.44
C LYS A 128 -14.91 16.89 6.93
N GLN A 129 -13.70 17.05 6.39
CA GLN A 129 -13.44 16.83 4.97
C GLN A 129 -13.69 15.37 4.56
N LEU A 130 -13.18 14.41 5.34
CA LEU A 130 -13.33 12.99 5.03
C LEU A 130 -14.76 12.49 5.17
N LYS A 131 -15.58 13.07 6.06
CA LYS A 131 -17.03 12.81 6.10
C LYS A 131 -17.68 13.19 4.78
N ALA A 132 -17.50 14.43 4.32
CA ALA A 132 -18.04 14.87 3.04
C ALA A 132 -17.52 14.03 1.86
N VAL A 133 -16.22 13.68 1.86
CA VAL A 133 -15.63 12.83 0.82
C VAL A 133 -16.27 11.44 0.80
N LYS A 134 -16.41 10.82 1.96
CA LYS A 134 -17.04 9.52 2.11
C LYS A 134 -18.50 9.56 1.67
N ASP A 135 -19.24 10.57 2.10
CA ASP A 135 -20.66 10.72 1.77
C ASP A 135 -20.85 10.84 0.25
N ASN A 136 -20.12 11.77 -0.40
CA ASN A 136 -20.12 11.90 -1.87
C ASN A 136 -19.74 10.59 -2.57
N TYR A 137 -18.78 9.84 -2.03
CA TYR A 137 -18.40 8.55 -2.60
C TYR A 137 -19.53 7.51 -2.48
N ASP A 138 -20.10 7.36 -1.29
CA ASP A 138 -21.10 6.32 -1.02
C ASP A 138 -22.46 6.62 -1.63
N SER A 139 -22.88 7.90 -1.67
CA SER A 139 -24.21 8.30 -2.14
C SER A 139 -24.28 8.57 -3.63
N GLU A 140 -23.17 8.92 -4.28
CA GLU A 140 -23.17 9.37 -5.68
C GLU A 140 -22.20 8.57 -6.55
N ILE A 141 -20.89 8.56 -6.23
CA ILE A 141 -19.89 7.90 -7.08
C ILE A 141 -20.11 6.38 -7.13
N LYS A 142 -20.26 5.72 -5.99
CA LYS A 142 -20.35 4.26 -5.91
C LYS A 142 -21.60 3.70 -6.63
N PRO A 143 -22.80 4.29 -6.49
CA PRO A 143 -23.94 3.92 -7.33
C PRO A 143 -23.69 4.07 -8.83
N LEU A 144 -23.03 5.15 -9.26
CA LEU A 144 -22.69 5.36 -10.68
C LEU A 144 -21.68 4.32 -11.19
N LEU A 145 -20.66 3.99 -10.38
CA LEU A 145 -19.71 2.92 -10.71
C LEU A 145 -20.43 1.57 -10.87
N ASN A 146 -21.34 1.23 -9.96
CA ASN A 146 -22.11 -0.02 -10.05
C ASN A 146 -23.02 -0.03 -11.30
N LYS A 147 -23.65 1.11 -11.62
CA LYS A 147 -24.48 1.25 -12.83
C LYS A 147 -23.65 1.03 -14.09
N ALA A 148 -22.48 1.65 -14.19
CA ALA A 148 -21.59 1.50 -15.33
C ALA A 148 -21.04 0.06 -15.45
N ALA A 149 -20.68 -0.57 -14.33
CA ALA A 149 -20.23 -1.96 -14.31
C ALA A 149 -21.33 -2.92 -14.80
N LYS A 150 -22.60 -2.70 -14.40
CA LYS A 150 -23.72 -3.50 -14.89
C LYS A 150 -23.94 -3.32 -16.39
N ALA A 151 -23.84 -2.10 -16.90
CA ALA A 151 -23.92 -1.82 -18.34
C ALA A 151 -22.80 -2.53 -19.12
N MET A 152 -21.57 -2.55 -18.59
CA MET A 152 -20.45 -3.33 -19.17
C MET A 152 -20.74 -4.83 -19.23
N GLU A 153 -21.37 -5.39 -18.18
CA GLU A 153 -21.76 -6.81 -18.11
C GLU A 153 -22.88 -7.14 -19.11
N ASP A 154 -23.82 -6.23 -19.31
CA ASP A 154 -24.94 -6.38 -20.25
C ASP A 154 -24.56 -6.13 -21.72
N GLY A 155 -23.32 -5.72 -21.99
CA GLY A 155 -22.87 -5.33 -23.33
C GLY A 155 -23.35 -3.94 -23.79
N ASP A 156 -23.98 -3.17 -22.91
CA ASP A 156 -24.40 -1.79 -23.17
C ASP A 156 -23.23 -0.82 -22.93
N TYR A 157 -22.26 -0.86 -23.85
CA TYR A 157 -21.02 -0.09 -23.74
C TYR A 157 -21.25 1.43 -23.87
N ASP A 158 -22.24 1.87 -24.64
CA ASP A 158 -22.62 3.28 -24.72
C ASP A 158 -23.07 3.84 -23.36
N SER A 159 -23.95 3.12 -22.65
CA SER A 159 -24.38 3.50 -21.31
C SER A 159 -23.22 3.50 -20.31
N ALA A 160 -22.30 2.53 -20.42
CA ALA A 160 -21.11 2.47 -19.58
C ALA A 160 -20.19 3.69 -19.80
N VAL A 161 -19.87 4.02 -21.06
CA VAL A 161 -19.04 5.17 -21.45
C VAL A 161 -19.65 6.49 -20.95
N SER A 162 -20.96 6.67 -21.16
CA SER A 162 -21.68 7.87 -20.70
C SER A 162 -21.64 7.99 -19.17
N THR A 163 -21.90 6.89 -18.46
CA THR A 163 -21.89 6.87 -16.99
C THR A 163 -20.50 7.14 -16.42
N TYR A 164 -19.44 6.50 -16.91
CA TYR A 164 -18.07 6.79 -16.45
C TYR A 164 -17.65 8.25 -16.74
N SER A 165 -18.05 8.81 -17.89
CA SER A 165 -17.78 10.22 -18.22
C SER A 165 -18.47 11.15 -17.22
N SER A 166 -19.74 10.88 -16.87
CA SER A 166 -20.47 11.67 -15.88
C SER A 166 -19.81 11.71 -14.50
N ILE A 167 -19.15 10.61 -14.08
CA ILE A 167 -18.37 10.58 -12.83
C ILE A 167 -17.16 11.52 -12.92
N LEU A 168 -16.49 11.59 -14.08
CA LEU A 168 -15.35 12.48 -14.31
C LEU A 168 -15.74 13.96 -14.43
N ASP A 169 -17.02 14.25 -14.66
CA ASP A 169 -17.57 15.60 -14.73
C ASP A 169 -18.10 16.10 -13.37
N LEU A 170 -18.14 15.23 -12.33
CA LEU A 170 -18.55 15.63 -11.00
C LEU A 170 -17.66 16.77 -10.46
N PRO A 171 -18.23 17.85 -9.89
CA PRO A 171 -17.49 19.09 -9.60
C PRO A 171 -16.34 18.91 -8.60
N TYR A 172 -16.43 17.90 -7.74
CA TYR A 172 -15.43 17.61 -6.71
C TYR A 172 -14.42 16.53 -7.11
N ILE A 173 -14.60 15.82 -8.23
CA ILE A 173 -13.78 14.65 -8.60
C ILE A 173 -12.31 15.01 -8.82
N ASN A 174 -12.02 16.28 -9.08
CA ASN A 174 -10.65 16.77 -9.24
C ASN A 174 -9.91 17.03 -7.92
N GLY A 175 -10.61 16.92 -6.79
CA GLY A 175 -10.03 17.07 -5.46
C GLY A 175 -9.03 15.98 -5.11
N ALA A 176 -8.06 16.32 -4.24
CA ALA A 176 -6.95 15.43 -3.89
C ALA A 176 -7.38 14.07 -3.30
N TYR A 177 -8.52 14.01 -2.60
CA TYR A 177 -9.04 12.77 -1.99
C TYR A 177 -9.80 11.87 -2.98
N TYR A 178 -10.04 12.34 -4.21
CA TYR A 178 -10.67 11.56 -5.26
C TYR A 178 -9.66 11.08 -6.31
N ALA A 179 -8.36 11.31 -6.09
CA ALA A 179 -7.32 11.00 -7.07
C ALA A 179 -7.35 9.52 -7.54
N LYS A 180 -7.46 8.57 -6.60
CA LYS A 180 -7.58 7.14 -6.93
C LYS A 180 -8.88 6.81 -7.66
N VAL A 181 -10.01 7.36 -7.21
CA VAL A 181 -11.31 7.19 -7.90
C VAL A 181 -11.21 7.67 -9.35
N ARG A 182 -10.73 8.91 -9.55
CA ARG A 182 -10.58 9.52 -10.87
C ARG A 182 -9.66 8.70 -11.78
N SER A 183 -8.57 8.14 -11.25
CA SER A 183 -7.70 7.23 -12.00
C SER A 183 -8.46 6.00 -12.45
N ASN A 184 -9.08 5.27 -11.51
CA ASN A 184 -9.81 4.04 -11.80
C ASN A 184 -10.94 4.27 -12.82
N VAL A 185 -11.68 5.38 -12.70
CA VAL A 185 -12.76 5.72 -13.64
C VAL A 185 -12.23 6.01 -15.04
N LYS A 186 -11.06 6.64 -15.18
CA LYS A 186 -10.43 6.85 -16.50
C LYS A 186 -10.03 5.53 -17.16
N ASP A 187 -9.50 4.60 -16.38
CA ASP A 187 -9.10 3.28 -16.87
C ASP A 187 -10.34 2.49 -17.34
N LEU A 188 -11.40 2.47 -16.53
CA LEU A 188 -12.68 1.83 -16.88
C LEU A 188 -13.35 2.48 -18.09
N LEU A 189 -13.30 3.82 -18.22
CA LEU A 189 -13.80 4.54 -19.39
C LEU A 189 -13.04 4.15 -20.65
N LYS A 190 -11.72 3.98 -20.56
CA LYS A 190 -10.90 3.52 -21.68
C LYS A 190 -11.29 2.12 -22.11
N GLU A 191 -11.45 1.19 -21.16
CA GLU A 191 -11.90 -0.17 -21.43
C GLU A 191 -13.28 -0.19 -22.11
N ALA A 192 -14.24 0.57 -21.58
CA ALA A 192 -15.59 0.66 -22.13
C ALA A 192 -15.60 1.15 -23.59
N LYS A 193 -14.79 2.17 -23.90
CA LYS A 193 -14.63 2.68 -25.28
C LYS A 193 -14.04 1.64 -26.22
N SER A 194 -13.03 0.90 -25.79
CA SER A 194 -12.45 -0.18 -26.63
C SER A 194 -13.48 -1.26 -26.96
N LYS A 195 -14.29 -1.69 -25.98
CA LYS A 195 -15.35 -2.69 -26.22
C LYS A 195 -16.47 -2.15 -27.11
N GLN A 196 -16.80 -0.87 -27.00
CA GLN A 196 -17.76 -0.20 -27.88
C GLN A 196 -17.29 -0.23 -29.35
N GLU A 197 -16.01 0.04 -29.60
CA GLU A 197 -15.41 0.03 -30.94
C GLU A 197 -15.40 -1.39 -31.55
N ASP A 198 -15.00 -2.41 -30.77
CA ASP A 198 -15.00 -3.82 -31.21
C ASP A 198 -16.41 -4.34 -31.52
N SER A 199 -17.41 -3.89 -30.75
CA SER A 199 -18.82 -4.24 -30.98
C SER A 199 -19.39 -3.59 -32.25
N SER A 200 -18.91 -2.40 -32.59
CA SER A 200 -19.27 -1.70 -33.82
C SER A 200 -18.59 -2.30 -35.06
N SER A 201 -17.45 -2.98 -34.88
CA SER A 201 -16.73 -3.68 -35.96
C SER A 201 -17.36 -5.02 -36.36
N SER A 202 -18.14 -5.64 -35.48
CA SER A 202 -18.73 -6.98 -35.73
C SER A 202 -20.12 -6.92 -36.38
N SER A 203 -20.73 -5.73 -36.48
CA SER A 203 -21.98 -5.51 -37.23
C SER A 203 -21.80 -5.37 -38.75
N GLU A 204 -20.57 -5.20 -39.24
CA GLU A 204 -20.30 -4.90 -40.67
C GLU A 204 -20.10 -6.15 -41.54
N SER A 205 -20.21 -7.38 -41.01
CA SER A 205 -20.07 -8.63 -41.77
C SER A 205 -21.33 -9.49 -41.74
N SER A 206 -22.41 -8.99 -42.37
CA SER A 206 -23.53 -9.85 -42.77
C SER A 206 -24.09 -9.47 -44.15
N SER A 207 -23.21 -9.38 -45.15
CA SER A 207 -23.61 -9.46 -46.56
C SER A 207 -23.55 -10.91 -47.07
N SER A 208 -24.71 -11.56 -47.06
CA SER A 208 -25.20 -12.53 -48.05
C SER A 208 -24.24 -13.54 -48.71
N SER A 209 -24.44 -14.83 -48.45
CA SER A 209 -24.55 -15.83 -49.52
C SER A 209 -25.26 -17.11 -49.06
N SER A 210 -26.22 -17.52 -49.88
CA SER A 210 -27.10 -18.69 -49.72
C SER A 210 -26.51 -19.97 -50.32
N SER A 211 -27.05 -21.12 -49.90
CA SER A 211 -26.98 -22.50 -50.48
C SER A 211 -25.60 -23.18 -50.49
N ASP A 212 -25.43 -24.48 -50.28
CA ASP A 212 -26.30 -25.65 -50.49
C ASP A 212 -25.87 -26.83 -49.56
N SER A 213 -26.61 -27.91 -49.68
CA SER A 213 -26.81 -29.09 -48.85
C SER A 213 -25.75 -30.21 -48.90
N SER A 214 -25.91 -31.14 -47.94
CA SER A 214 -25.74 -32.61 -48.04
C SER A 214 -24.55 -33.31 -47.33
N SER A 215 -24.93 -33.99 -46.23
CA SER A 215 -24.71 -35.41 -45.91
C SER A 215 -23.30 -36.05 -45.75
N LYS A 216 -23.08 -36.56 -44.51
CA LYS A 216 -22.88 -37.99 -44.15
C LYS A 216 -21.46 -38.59 -44.04
N SER A 217 -21.26 -39.28 -42.89
CA SER A 217 -20.36 -40.43 -42.63
C SER A 217 -18.85 -40.16 -42.62
N SER A 218 -17.95 -40.86 -41.95
CA SER A 218 -17.87 -41.75 -40.78
C SER A 218 -16.41 -42.25 -40.75
N SER A 219 -15.82 -42.30 -39.55
CA SER A 219 -14.75 -43.22 -39.08
C SER A 219 -13.43 -43.42 -39.85
N LYS A 220 -12.31 -43.19 -39.15
CA LYS A 220 -11.21 -44.15 -38.81
C LYS A 220 -10.07 -43.34 -38.15
N GLU A 221 -9.73 -43.60 -36.87
CA GLU A 221 -8.71 -44.56 -36.42
C GLU A 221 -7.30 -44.25 -36.99
N SER A 222 -6.20 -44.19 -36.23
CA SER A 222 -5.87 -44.87 -34.98
C SER A 222 -4.49 -44.42 -34.42
N SER A 223 -4.29 -44.71 -33.13
CA SER A 223 -3.02 -45.08 -32.45
C SER A 223 -1.99 -43.97 -32.23
N SER A 224 -1.27 -43.86 -31.12
CA SER A 224 -0.84 -44.74 -30.02
C SER A 224 -0.18 -43.81 -28.96
N SER A 225 0.05 -44.06 -27.68
CA SER A 225 -0.04 -45.21 -26.79
C SER A 225 0.40 -44.74 -25.39
N SER A 226 -0.30 -45.23 -24.35
CA SER A 226 0.23 -45.76 -23.07
C SER A 226 1.03 -44.83 -22.12
N SER A 227 0.90 -44.87 -20.79
CA SER A 227 0.18 -45.75 -19.85
C SER A 227 0.50 -45.27 -18.42
N SER A 228 -0.52 -45.25 -17.54
CA SER A 228 -0.55 -45.74 -16.14
C SER A 228 0.53 -45.29 -15.12
N ALA A 229 0.31 -45.07 -13.82
CA ALA A 229 -0.77 -45.35 -12.89
C ALA A 229 -0.53 -44.59 -11.56
N ALA A 230 -1.60 -44.38 -10.77
CA ALA A 230 -1.76 -44.62 -9.31
C ALA A 230 -0.67 -44.13 -8.31
N SER A 231 -0.94 -43.66 -7.09
CA SER A 231 -2.14 -43.46 -6.27
C SER A 231 -1.70 -42.86 -4.90
N SER A 232 -2.66 -42.25 -4.21
CA SER A 232 -2.85 -42.20 -2.73
C SER A 232 -1.91 -41.41 -1.80
N SER A 233 -2.50 -40.36 -1.22
CA SER A 233 -2.62 -40.01 0.22
C SER A 233 -1.39 -39.94 1.12
N ALA A 234 -1.18 -38.80 1.79
CA ALA A 234 -1.56 -38.60 3.20
C ALA A 234 -1.03 -37.26 3.76
N SER A 235 -1.87 -36.67 4.59
CA SER A 235 -1.67 -35.56 5.55
C SER A 235 -0.33 -35.52 6.29
N SER A 236 0.15 -34.30 6.62
CA SER A 236 0.50 -33.89 8.00
C SER A 236 0.93 -32.43 8.10
N SER A 237 0.40 -31.77 9.12
CA SER A 237 0.71 -30.44 9.65
C SER A 237 2.17 -30.27 10.09
N SER A 238 2.74 -29.07 9.97
CA SER A 238 3.54 -28.48 11.06
C SER A 238 3.78 -26.97 10.88
N ASN A 239 3.59 -26.24 11.99
CA ASN A 239 4.06 -24.88 12.23
C ASN A 239 5.60 -24.82 12.22
N GLN A 240 6.17 -23.74 11.67
CA GLN A 240 7.38 -23.07 12.18
C GLN A 240 7.39 -21.63 11.62
N ALA A 241 7.27 -20.60 12.46
CA ALA A 241 8.26 -20.02 13.38
C ALA A 241 9.17 -19.00 12.69
N GLU A 242 9.18 -17.80 13.29
CA GLU A 242 9.92 -16.60 12.92
C GLU A 242 11.43 -16.85 12.83
N GLY A 243 12.06 -16.28 11.80
CA GLY A 243 13.50 -16.27 11.61
C GLY A 243 13.97 -14.89 11.16
N SER A 244 14.55 -14.14 12.09
CA SER A 244 15.35 -12.95 11.86
C SER A 244 16.47 -13.25 10.87
N GLY A 245 16.31 -12.78 9.62
CA GLY A 245 17.35 -12.77 8.60
C GLY A 245 17.48 -11.37 8.04
N THR A 246 18.59 -10.70 8.35
CA THR A 246 19.01 -9.41 7.79
C THR A 246 18.75 -9.37 6.28
N SER A 247 17.75 -8.60 5.87
CA SER A 247 17.36 -8.44 4.48
C SER A 247 18.06 -7.22 3.90
N ASN A 248 19.00 -7.47 2.99
CA ASN A 248 19.53 -6.43 2.12
C ASN A 248 18.46 -6.14 1.06
N ASN A 249 17.88 -4.94 1.15
CA ASN A 249 16.93 -4.31 0.21
C ASN A 249 15.43 -4.44 0.52
N ASP A 250 15.01 -3.80 1.61
CA ASP A 250 13.60 -3.53 1.95
C ASP A 250 12.97 -2.43 1.07
N LYS A 251 13.42 -2.22 -0.17
CA LYS A 251 12.93 -1.09 -1.00
C LYS A 251 12.41 -1.52 -2.35
N VAL A 252 11.21 -1.06 -2.67
CA VAL A 252 10.56 -1.17 -3.99
C VAL A 252 10.17 0.23 -4.45
N GLY A 253 10.59 0.63 -5.65
CA GLY A 253 10.34 1.98 -6.15
C GLY A 253 10.88 3.11 -5.25
N GLY A 254 11.95 2.85 -4.48
CA GLY A 254 12.53 3.79 -3.51
C GLY A 254 11.80 3.88 -2.15
N SER A 255 10.64 3.24 -2.01
CA SER A 255 9.88 3.20 -0.76
C SER A 255 10.25 1.99 0.08
N THR A 256 10.37 2.16 1.40
CA THR A 256 10.62 1.03 2.31
C THR A 256 9.37 0.16 2.39
N VAL A 257 9.52 -1.14 2.16
CA VAL A 257 8.49 -2.17 2.31
C VAL A 257 8.48 -2.63 3.76
N THR A 258 7.34 -2.49 4.41
CA THR A 258 7.16 -2.86 5.82
C THR A 258 6.62 -4.29 5.97
N SER A 259 6.66 -4.86 7.17
CA SER A 259 6.02 -6.16 7.46
C SER A 259 4.52 -6.17 7.14
N ARG A 260 3.86 -5.00 7.21
CA ARG A 260 2.46 -4.84 6.81
C ARG A 260 2.30 -5.02 5.29
N ASP A 261 3.19 -4.43 4.51
CA ASP A 261 3.18 -4.55 3.05
C ASP A 261 3.44 -6.01 2.63
N VAL A 262 4.36 -6.72 3.30
CA VAL A 262 4.58 -8.16 3.09
C VAL A 262 3.30 -8.98 3.28
N GLN A 263 2.52 -8.69 4.32
CA GLN A 263 1.23 -9.36 4.54
C GLN A 263 0.22 -9.01 3.44
N GLN A 264 0.20 -7.78 2.95
CA GLN A 264 -0.66 -7.38 1.85
C GLN A 264 -0.29 -8.09 0.53
N ILE A 265 1.00 -8.31 0.26
CA ILE A 265 1.45 -9.08 -0.90
C ILE A 265 0.96 -10.53 -0.79
N ARG A 266 1.02 -11.13 0.40
CA ARG A 266 0.46 -12.48 0.63
C ARG A 266 -1.03 -12.55 0.35
N THR A 267 -1.80 -11.59 0.87
CA THR A 267 -3.24 -11.51 0.60
C THR A 267 -3.54 -11.34 -0.89
N GLN A 268 -2.74 -10.54 -1.60
CA GLN A 268 -2.92 -10.37 -3.04
C GLN A 268 -2.67 -11.67 -3.80
N LEU A 269 -1.60 -12.39 -3.48
CA LEU A 269 -1.28 -13.66 -4.13
C LEU A 269 -2.33 -14.74 -3.84
N ASP A 270 -2.84 -14.79 -2.61
CA ASP A 270 -3.94 -15.68 -2.24
C ASP A 270 -5.20 -15.39 -3.07
N ASN A 271 -5.54 -14.11 -3.29
CA ASN A 271 -6.66 -13.71 -4.15
C ASN A 271 -6.46 -14.10 -5.63
N LEU A 272 -5.21 -14.20 -6.09
CA LEU A 272 -4.88 -14.72 -7.42
C LEU A 272 -4.92 -16.24 -7.46
N GLY A 273 -5.02 -16.93 -6.33
CA GLY A 273 -4.90 -18.38 -6.23
C GLY A 273 -3.45 -18.89 -6.27
N GLU A 274 -2.49 -18.01 -5.99
CA GLU A 274 -1.06 -18.34 -5.88
C GLU A 274 -0.69 -18.65 -4.43
N SER A 275 -0.13 -19.84 -4.18
CA SER A 275 0.25 -20.26 -2.83
C SER A 275 1.53 -19.58 -2.38
N THR A 276 1.46 -18.85 -1.26
CA THR A 276 2.61 -18.15 -0.65
C THR A 276 3.26 -18.90 0.50
N ALA A 277 2.80 -20.13 0.80
CA ALA A 277 3.25 -20.91 1.95
C ALA A 277 4.76 -21.20 1.93
N GLY A 278 5.38 -21.25 0.75
CA GLY A 278 6.83 -21.45 0.58
C GLY A 278 7.66 -20.17 0.43
N TRP A 279 7.06 -18.98 0.45
CA TRP A 279 7.73 -17.73 0.11
C TRP A 279 8.23 -16.99 1.36
N SER A 280 9.51 -16.64 1.39
CA SER A 280 10.07 -15.78 2.43
C SER A 280 9.59 -14.33 2.27
N PRO A 281 9.64 -13.48 3.32
CA PRO A 281 9.36 -12.05 3.20
C PRO A 281 10.17 -11.37 2.09
N GLN A 282 11.43 -11.76 1.91
CA GLN A 282 12.29 -11.18 0.88
C GLN A 282 11.86 -11.60 -0.53
N ASP A 283 11.36 -12.82 -0.73
CA ASP A 283 10.83 -13.27 -2.03
C ASP A 283 9.61 -12.44 -2.45
N LEU A 284 8.77 -12.09 -1.47
CA LEU A 284 7.59 -11.26 -1.69
C LEU A 284 7.98 -9.81 -2.03
N ILE A 285 9.01 -9.27 -1.37
CA ILE A 285 9.58 -7.95 -1.68
C ILE A 285 10.19 -7.95 -3.08
N ASN A 286 10.95 -8.99 -3.43
CA ASN A 286 11.60 -9.12 -4.73
C ASN A 286 10.59 -9.28 -5.87
N LEU A 287 9.53 -10.08 -5.66
CA LEU A 287 8.41 -10.15 -6.60
C LEU A 287 7.74 -8.80 -6.77
N PHE A 288 7.47 -8.08 -5.67
CA PHE A 288 6.86 -6.77 -5.79
C PHE A 288 7.78 -5.79 -6.52
N ASN A 289 9.10 -5.89 -6.33
CA ASN A 289 10.07 -5.13 -7.11
C ASN A 289 10.05 -5.48 -8.60
N TYR A 290 9.92 -6.77 -8.92
CA TYR A 290 9.78 -7.26 -10.29
C TYR A 290 8.51 -6.71 -10.94
N ALA A 291 7.36 -6.87 -10.29
CA ALA A 291 6.08 -6.34 -10.75
C ALA A 291 6.13 -4.81 -10.93
N TYR A 292 6.80 -4.10 -10.02
CA TYR A 292 7.02 -2.66 -10.12
C TYR A 292 7.81 -2.29 -11.40
N GLN A 293 8.82 -3.08 -11.78
CA GLN A 293 9.55 -2.90 -13.04
C GLN A 293 8.70 -3.16 -14.28
N GLN A 294 7.67 -4.01 -14.17
CA GLN A 294 6.67 -4.24 -15.23
C GLN A 294 5.57 -3.16 -15.28
N GLY A 295 5.61 -2.17 -14.37
CA GLY A 295 4.63 -1.09 -14.30
C GLY A 295 3.51 -1.30 -13.27
N HIS A 296 3.49 -2.43 -12.57
CA HIS A 296 2.57 -2.73 -11.48
C HIS A 296 3.07 -2.12 -10.17
N THR A 297 2.86 -0.81 -10.06
CA THR A 297 3.46 0.04 -9.01
C THR A 297 2.80 -0.07 -7.62
N THR A 298 1.70 -0.82 -7.49
CA THR A 298 1.00 -1.04 -6.22
C THR A 298 0.82 -2.53 -5.92
N ILE A 299 0.75 -2.92 -4.65
CA ILE A 299 0.66 -4.33 -4.24
C ILE A 299 -0.58 -5.02 -4.85
N ASP A 300 -1.70 -4.30 -4.89
CA ASP A 300 -2.97 -4.73 -5.49
C ASP A 300 -2.93 -4.83 -7.02
N SER A 301 -1.88 -4.32 -7.68
CA SER A 301 -1.68 -4.45 -9.12
C SER A 301 -0.81 -5.64 -9.53
N ILE A 302 -0.26 -6.40 -8.58
CA ILE A 302 0.45 -7.65 -8.88
C ILE A 302 -0.52 -8.62 -9.55
N THR A 303 -0.07 -9.22 -10.65
CA THR A 303 -0.82 -10.17 -11.49
C THR A 303 -0.17 -11.55 -11.47
N LYS A 304 -0.86 -12.55 -12.04
CA LYS A 304 -0.27 -13.89 -12.24
C LYS A 304 0.93 -13.86 -13.18
N ASP A 305 0.88 -13.02 -14.20
CA ASP A 305 1.96 -12.90 -15.17
C ASP A 305 3.24 -12.35 -14.51
N ASP A 306 3.12 -11.47 -13.50
CA ASP A 306 4.28 -11.04 -12.71
C ASP A 306 4.87 -12.17 -11.90
N VAL A 307 4.03 -13.04 -11.32
CA VAL A 307 4.47 -14.20 -10.54
C VAL A 307 5.19 -15.18 -11.44
N GLU A 308 4.61 -15.53 -12.58
CA GLU A 308 5.23 -16.40 -13.57
C GLU A 308 6.53 -15.79 -14.13
N GLY A 309 6.51 -14.50 -14.46
CA GLY A 309 7.65 -13.76 -14.97
C GLY A 309 8.81 -13.72 -13.98
N TYR A 310 8.52 -13.42 -12.72
CA TYR A 310 9.50 -13.43 -11.62
C TYR A 310 10.13 -14.83 -11.47
N LEU A 311 9.32 -15.88 -11.43
CA LEU A 311 9.79 -17.26 -11.30
C LEU A 311 10.61 -17.74 -12.51
N LYS A 312 10.31 -17.24 -13.71
CA LYS A 312 11.09 -17.51 -14.93
C LYS A 312 12.39 -16.72 -14.98
N SER A 313 12.42 -15.51 -14.42
CA SER A 313 13.61 -14.63 -14.39
C SER A 313 14.66 -15.02 -13.35
N GLY A 314 14.27 -15.82 -12.35
CA GLY A 314 15.16 -16.36 -11.31
C GLY A 314 15.83 -17.69 -11.65
N LYS A 315 15.74 -18.17 -12.90
CA LYS A 315 16.42 -19.37 -13.40
C LYS A 315 17.58 -19.02 -14.32
#